data_AF-A0A7X0V3Z8-F1
#
_entry.id   AF-A0A7X0V3Z8-F1
#
_cell.length_a   1.000
_cell.length_b   1.000
_cell.length_c   1.000
_cell.angle_alpha   90.00
_cell.angle_beta   90.00
_cell.angle_gamma   90.00
#
_symmetry.space_group_name_H-M   'P 1'
#
loop_
_entity.id
_entity.type
_entity.pdbx_description
1 polymer ?
#
loop_
_entity_poly.entity_id
_entity_poly.type
_entity_poly.pdbx_seq_one_letter_code
_entity_poly.pdbx_strand_id
1 'polypeptide(L)'
;MKKILFIIITLVLGILIRLWFGIYHHDEYAETHLFFKHRPILKWTFYSPIGMSNLELDDLNEEERREELLFEEFVTSKGMSK
;
A
#
# COMPACT_ATOMS: atom_id res chain seq x y z
N MET A 1 -28.52 -4.32 -23.06
CA MET A 1 -28.07 -3.01 -22.55
C MET A 1 -27.88 -2.98 -21.03
N LYS A 2 -28.92 -3.21 -20.20
CA LYS A 2 -28.81 -3.15 -18.72
C LYS A 2 -27.74 -4.08 -18.11
N LYS A 3 -27.57 -5.29 -18.66
CA LYS A 3 -26.52 -6.24 -18.23
C LYS A 3 -25.09 -5.74 -18.51
N ILE A 4 -24.88 -5.15 -19.68
CA ILE A 4 -23.58 -4.56 -20.07
C ILE A 4 -23.26 -3.36 -19.17
N LEU A 5 -24.26 -2.51 -18.91
CA LEU A 5 -24.10 -1.38 -18.00
C LEU A 5 -23.72 -1.85 -16.58
N PHE A 6 -24.39 -2.88 -16.07
CA PHE A 6 -24.06 -3.47 -14.77
C PHE A 6 -22.62 -4.00 -14.72
N ILE A 7 -22.15 -4.69 -15.77
CA ILE A 7 -20.78 -5.18 -15.86
C ILE A 7 -19.77 -4.02 -15.82
N ILE A 8 -20.04 -2.95 -16.58
CA ILE A 8 -19.17 -1.76 -16.61
C ILE A 8 -19.10 -1.10 -15.23
N ILE A 9 -20.23 -0.93 -14.56
CA ILE A 9 -20.27 -0.31 -13.22
C ILE A 9 -19.47 -1.14 -12.22
N THR A 10 -19.67 -2.47 -12.22
CA THR A 10 -18.93 -3.38 -11.32
C THR A 10 -17.43 -3.35 -11.60
N LEU A 11 -17.03 -3.30 -12.88
CA LEU A 11 -15.62 -3.20 -13.27
C LEU A 11 -15.00 -1.89 -12.77
N VAL A 12 -15.67 -0.75 -12.99
CA VAL A 12 -15.19 0.56 -12.53
C VAL A 12 -15.08 0.59 -11.00
N LEU A 13 -16.07 0.07 -10.29
CA LEU A 13 -16.04 0.00 -8.83
C LEU A 13 -14.89 -0.88 -8.33
N GLY A 14 -14.64 -2.02 -8.97
CA GLY A 14 -13.51 -2.89 -8.65
C GLY A 14 -12.16 -2.20 -8.85
N ILE A 15 -12.00 -1.45 -9.95
CA ILE A 15 -10.77 -0.67 -10.20
C ILE A 15 -10.61 0.42 -9.14
N LEU A 16 -11.67 1.13 -8.77
CA LEU A 16 -11.62 2.15 -7.72
C LEU A 16 -11.20 1.52 -6.38
N ILE A 17 -11.82 0.42 -5.96
CA ILE A 17 -11.42 -0.28 -4.73
C ILE A 17 -9.93 -0.67 -4.80
N ARG A 18 -9.47 -1.22 -5.93
CA ARG A 18 -8.08 -1.64 -6.11
C ARG A 18 -7.07 -0.49 -6.05
N LEU A 19 -7.46 0.71 -6.46
CA LEU A 19 -6.62 1.91 -6.42
C LEU A 19 -6.56 2.55 -5.03
N TRP A 20 -7.63 2.44 -4.25
CA TRP A 20 -7.77 3.09 -2.94
C TRP A 20 -7.49 2.18 -1.74
N PHE A 21 -7.47 0.86 -1.92
CA PHE A 21 -7.09 -0.10 -0.87
C PHE A 21 -5.69 -0.67 -1.11
N GLY A 22 -4.98 -0.90 -0.02
CA GLY A 22 -3.66 -1.54 -0.01
C GLY A 22 -3.54 -2.51 1.15
N ILE A 23 -2.52 -3.35 1.10
CA ILE A 23 -2.12 -4.22 2.19
C ILE A 23 -0.69 -3.87 2.60
N TYR A 24 -0.39 -3.99 3.88
CA TYR A 24 0.99 -3.97 4.36
C TYR A 24 1.25 -5.13 5.30
N HIS A 25 2.51 -5.54 5.37
CA HIS A 25 3.00 -6.53 6.31
C HIS A 25 3.62 -5.78 7.50
N HIS A 26 3.21 -6.14 8.71
CA HIS A 26 3.82 -5.58 9.91
C HIS A 26 5.16 -6.28 10.15
N ASP A 27 6.20 -5.52 10.50
CA ASP A 27 7.53 -6.12 10.64
C ASP A 27 7.63 -7.00 11.90
N GLU A 28 6.99 -6.58 13.00
CA GLU A 28 6.97 -7.30 14.29
C GLU A 28 6.05 -8.53 14.34
N TYR A 29 4.93 -8.49 13.60
CA TYR A 29 3.92 -9.54 13.62
C TYR A 29 3.69 -9.96 12.18
N ALA A 30 3.80 -11.25 11.84
CA ALA A 30 3.61 -11.78 10.49
C ALA A 30 2.15 -11.66 9.95
N GLU A 31 1.45 -10.62 10.38
CA GLU A 31 0.10 -10.26 10.04
C GLU A 31 0.09 -9.32 8.83
N THR A 32 -0.95 -9.48 8.00
CA THR A 32 -1.19 -8.64 6.84
C THR A 32 -2.39 -7.75 7.14
N HIS A 33 -2.20 -6.44 7.09
CA HIS A 33 -3.26 -5.48 7.38
C HIS A 33 -3.76 -4.82 6.10
N LEU A 34 -5.08 -4.81 5.93
CA LEU A 34 -5.75 -4.05 4.87
C LEU A 34 -5.96 -2.61 5.35
N PHE A 35 -5.63 -1.63 4.50
CA PHE A 35 -5.81 -0.22 4.82
C PHE A 35 -6.33 0.60 3.64
N PHE A 36 -6.88 1.78 3.97
CA PHE A 36 -7.33 2.76 3.00
C PHE A 36 -6.22 3.78 2.68
N LYS A 37 -5.80 3.85 1.41
CA LYS A 37 -4.83 4.80 0.89
C LYS A 37 -5.42 6.21 0.86
N HIS A 38 -4.61 7.22 1.16
CA HIS A 38 -5.07 8.62 1.12
C HIS A 38 -5.15 9.18 -0.32
N ARG A 39 -4.48 8.55 -1.29
CA ARG A 39 -4.55 8.86 -2.72
C ARG A 39 -4.55 7.58 -3.58
N PRO A 40 -5.13 7.60 -4.79
CA PRO A 40 -5.21 6.41 -5.63
C PRO A 40 -3.86 6.07 -6.25
N ILE A 41 -3.36 4.87 -6.02
CA ILE A 41 -2.17 4.34 -6.70
C ILE A 41 -2.34 2.86 -7.07
N LEU A 42 -1.63 2.44 -8.13
CA LEU A 42 -1.64 1.07 -8.64
C LEU A 42 -1.02 0.05 -7.67
N LYS A 43 -0.10 0.48 -6.81
CA LYS A 43 0.57 -0.38 -5.83
C LYS A 43 -0.44 -0.93 -4.81
N TRP A 44 -0.36 -2.23 -4.55
CA TRP A 44 -1.25 -2.94 -3.62
C TRP A 44 -0.55 -3.22 -2.30
N THR A 45 0.62 -3.83 -2.39
CA THR A 45 1.42 -4.27 -1.23
C THR A 45 2.47 -3.22 -0.91
N PHE A 46 2.57 -2.88 0.37
CA PHE A 46 3.57 -1.98 0.95
C PHE A 46 4.35 -2.76 2.02
N TYR A 47 5.66 -2.54 2.08
CA TYR A 47 6.52 -3.09 3.13
C TYR A 47 7.60 -2.07 3.47
N SER A 48 8.20 -2.18 4.65
CA SER A 48 9.36 -1.36 5.04
C SER A 48 10.64 -2.14 4.76
N PRO A 49 11.45 -1.74 3.76
CA PRO A 49 12.83 -2.24 3.61
C PRO A 49 13.68 -2.07 4.87
N ILE A 50 13.46 -1.00 5.65
CA ILE A 50 14.19 -0.78 6.91
C ILE A 50 13.64 -1.71 8.00
N GLY A 51 12.33 -1.78 8.16
CA GLY A 51 11.64 -2.58 9.16
C GLY A 51 12.22 -2.39 10.57
N MET A 52 12.61 -3.49 11.22
CA MET A 52 13.28 -3.49 12.54
C MET A 52 14.82 -3.38 12.46
N SER A 53 15.39 -3.09 11.30
CA SER A 53 16.84 -2.95 11.15
C SER A 53 17.33 -1.57 11.63
N ASN A 54 18.65 -1.43 11.81
CA ASN A 54 19.30 -0.15 12.07
C ASN A 54 19.71 0.58 10.77
N LEU A 55 19.13 0.21 9.62
CA LEU A 55 19.43 0.85 8.34
C LEU A 55 18.82 2.25 8.29
N GLU A 56 19.53 3.18 7.68
CA GLU A 56 19.00 4.50 7.33
C GLU A 56 18.59 4.53 5.85
N LEU A 57 17.80 5.52 5.44
CA LEU A 57 17.40 5.70 4.03
C LEU A 57 18.61 5.79 3.08
N ASP A 58 19.76 6.21 3.59
CA ASP A 58 21.01 6.31 2.83
C ASP A 58 21.73 4.99 2.60
N ASP A 59 21.39 3.96 3.38
CA ASP A 59 21.90 2.59 3.19
C ASP A 59 21.12 1.82 2.12
N LEU A 60 19.93 2.31 1.74
CA LEU A 60 19.04 1.66 0.77
C LEU A 60 19.41 1.99 -0.67
N ASN A 61 19.22 1.01 -1.56
CA ASN A 61 19.27 1.28 -2.99
C ASN A 61 18.08 2.16 -3.44
N GLU A 62 18.09 2.66 -4.68
CA GLU A 62 17.06 3.60 -5.15
C GLU A 62 15.64 3.01 -5.11
N GLU A 63 15.49 1.71 -5.40
CA GLU A 63 14.19 1.04 -5.39
C GLU A 63 13.67 0.84 -3.96
N GLU A 64 14.54 0.41 -3.06
CA GLU A 64 14.25 0.24 -1.64
C GLU A 64 13.94 1.59 -0.98
N ARG A 65 14.72 2.63 -1.26
CA ARG A 65 14.46 3.98 -0.75
C ARG A 65 13.07 4.47 -1.19
N ARG A 66 12.69 4.22 -2.44
CA ARG A 66 11.36 4.56 -2.94
C ARG A 66 10.26 3.77 -2.25
N GLU A 67 10.50 2.50 -1.97
CA GLU A 67 9.56 1.65 -1.24
C GLU A 67 9.36 2.15 0.20
N GLU A 68 10.45 2.44 0.92
CA GLU A 68 10.39 2.95 2.28
C GLU A 68 9.62 4.27 2.34
N LEU A 69 9.89 5.20 1.43
CA LEU A 69 9.15 6.47 1.35
C LEU A 69 7.65 6.24 1.08
N LEU A 70 7.29 5.25 0.26
CA LEU A 70 5.88 4.89 0.05
C LEU A 70 5.26 4.25 1.29
N PHE A 71 6.01 3.40 2.00
CA PHE A 71 5.55 2.80 3.25
C PHE A 71 5.32 3.88 4.32
N GLU A 72 6.26 4.80 4.49
CA GLU A 72 6.12 5.95 5.40
C GLU A 72 4.89 6.80 5.03
N GLU A 73 4.74 7.14 3.74
CA GLU A 73 3.65 7.98 3.25
C GLU A 73 2.27 7.32 3.46
N PHE A 74 2.14 6.02 3.17
CA PHE A 74 0.84 5.36 3.14
C PHE A 74 0.47 4.60 4.42
N VAL A 75 1.46 4.16 5.20
CA VAL A 75 1.27 3.29 6.37
C VAL A 75 1.69 3.99 7.67
N THR A 76 2.96 4.37 7.80
CA THR A 76 3.54 4.87 9.07
C THR A 76 2.99 6.23 9.47
N SER A 77 2.84 7.17 8.53
CA SER A 77 2.34 8.52 8.78
C SER A 77 0.92 8.56 9.38
N LYS A 78 0.17 7.45 9.24
CA LYS A 78 -1.17 7.27 9.80
C LYS A 78 -1.18 6.58 11.16
N GLY A 79 -0.02 6.29 11.73
CA GLY A 79 0.13 5.56 13.00
C GLY A 79 -0.31 4.10 12.94
N MET A 80 -0.32 3.51 11.74
CA MET A 80 -0.78 2.13 11.51
C MET A 80 0.33 1.09 11.68
N SER A 81 1.59 1.51 11.55
CA SER A 81 2.78 0.72 11.90
C SER A 81 3.54 1.49 12.98
N LYS A 82 3.90 0.82 14.07
CA LYS A 82 4.81 1.33 15.11
C LYS A 82 5.99 0.40 15.24
#